data_AF-A0A060VW46-F1
#
_entry.id   AF-A0A060VW46-F1
#
_cell.length_a   1.000
_cell.length_b   1.000
_cell.length_c   1.000
_cell.angle_alpha   90.00
_cell.angle_beta   90.00
_cell.angle_gamma   90.00
#
_symmetry.space_group_name_H-M   'P 1'
#
loop_
_entity.id
_entity.type
_entity.pdbx_description
1 polymer ?
#
loop_
_entity_poly.entity_id
_entity_poly.type
_entity_poly.pdbx_seq_one_letter_code
_entity_poly.pdbx_strand_id
1 'polypeptide(L)'
;MLQHFSYDAFVHVLKELKLEFESRFKDIMDFSSSLRTPFMCHPVSSLTPVITALCPDRAGIESEIVELQANDTLQGELRSGVTHFWSLVSDIEYPLLKQCVQKVTILLSALIHVKQPFQQ
;
A
#
# COMPACT_ATOMS: atom_id res chain seq x y z
N MET A 1 0.08 39.09 -24.72
CA MET A 1 -1.19 38.42 -24.37
C MET A 1 -0.89 37.38 -23.31
N LEU A 2 -1.08 37.73 -22.04
CA LEU A 2 -0.97 36.77 -20.94
C LEU A 2 -2.23 35.89 -21.00
N GLN A 3 -2.07 34.60 -21.28
CA GLN A 3 -3.14 33.62 -21.14
C GLN A 3 -3.59 33.65 -19.68
N HIS A 4 -4.72 34.30 -19.40
CA HIS A 4 -5.43 34.11 -18.15
C HIS A 4 -6.01 32.69 -18.17
N PHE A 5 -5.24 31.75 -17.65
CA PHE A 5 -5.83 30.51 -17.16
C PHE A 5 -6.85 30.91 -16.09
N SER A 6 -8.14 30.74 -16.39
CA SER A 6 -9.20 30.94 -15.41
C SER A 6 -8.86 30.06 -14.20
N TYR A 7 -8.83 30.68 -13.02
CA TYR A 7 -8.57 29.98 -11.76
C TYR A 7 -9.47 28.74 -11.62
N ASP A 8 -10.72 28.82 -12.07
CA ASP A 8 -11.67 27.70 -12.05
C ASP A 8 -11.27 26.58 -13.02
N ALA A 9 -10.76 26.92 -14.20
CA ALA A 9 -10.25 25.93 -15.16
C ALA A 9 -9.01 25.21 -14.62
N PHE A 10 -8.11 25.95 -13.96
CA PHE A 10 -6.94 25.35 -13.31
C PHE A 10 -7.34 24.43 -12.14
N VAL A 11 -8.25 24.87 -11.28
CA VAL A 11 -8.78 24.06 -10.17
C VAL A 11 -9.51 22.81 -10.70
N HIS A 12 -10.22 22.92 -11.81
CA HIS A 12 -10.90 21.78 -12.44
C HIS A 12 -9.90 20.73 -12.92
N VAL A 13 -8.84 21.13 -13.64
CA VAL A 13 -7.77 20.23 -14.08
C VAL A 13 -7.10 19.53 -12.90
N LEU A 14 -6.84 20.25 -11.79
CA LEU A 14 -6.28 19.62 -10.60
C LEU A 14 -7.20 18.58 -9.96
N LYS A 15 -8.53 18.80 -9.98
CA LYS A 15 -9.51 17.83 -9.49
C LYS A 15 -9.56 16.58 -10.37
N GLU A 16 -9.58 16.75 -11.68
CA GLU A 16 -9.54 15.61 -12.62
C GLU A 16 -8.24 14.81 -12.46
N LEU A 17 -7.10 15.49 -12.37
CA LEU A 17 -5.80 14.85 -12.14
C LEU A 17 -5.79 14.05 -10.84
N LYS A 18 -6.36 14.61 -9.75
CA LYS A 18 -6.49 13.91 -8.47
C LYS A 18 -7.35 12.65 -8.62
N LEU A 19 -8.51 12.74 -9.29
CA LEU A 19 -9.41 11.59 -9.48
C LEU A 19 -8.78 10.51 -10.34
N GLU A 20 -8.07 10.89 -11.42
CA GLU A 20 -7.34 9.95 -12.26
C GLU A 20 -6.24 9.24 -11.47
N PHE A 21 -5.55 9.99 -10.61
CA PHE A 21 -4.53 9.44 -9.73
C PHE A 21 -5.14 8.47 -8.69
N GLU A 22 -6.20 8.87 -7.99
CA GLU A 22 -6.92 8.00 -7.05
C GLU A 22 -7.44 6.73 -7.73
N SER A 23 -7.92 6.84 -8.98
CA SER A 23 -8.37 5.69 -9.76
C SER A 23 -7.23 4.77 -10.18
N ARG A 24 -6.09 5.31 -10.62
CA ARG A 24 -4.93 4.50 -11.07
C ARG A 24 -4.23 3.77 -9.93
N PHE A 25 -4.26 4.33 -8.73
CA PHE A 25 -3.59 3.77 -7.55
C PHE A 25 -4.55 3.09 -6.58
N LYS A 26 -5.83 2.94 -6.95
CA LYS A 26 -6.86 2.31 -6.11
C LYS A 26 -6.44 0.93 -5.60
N ASP A 27 -5.92 0.08 -6.49
CA ASP A 27 -5.52 -1.28 -6.12
C ASP A 27 -4.36 -1.30 -5.11
N ILE A 28 -3.42 -0.35 -5.21
CA ILE A 28 -2.31 -0.18 -4.24
C ILE A 28 -2.83 0.32 -2.90
N MET A 29 -3.81 1.23 -2.92
CA MET A 29 -4.46 1.72 -1.70
C MET A 29 -5.23 0.60 -0.99
N ASP A 30 -5.95 -0.24 -1.74
CA ASP A 30 -6.67 -1.42 -1.21
C ASP A 30 -5.70 -2.51 -0.72
N PHE A 31 -4.53 -2.67 -1.36
CA PHE A 31 -3.48 -3.54 -0.83
C PHE A 31 -2.86 -2.98 0.46
N SER A 32 -2.67 -1.67 0.55
CA SER A 32 -2.12 -1.03 1.75
C SER A 32 -3.01 -1.15 2.97
N SER A 33 -4.34 -1.11 2.80
CA SER A 33 -5.29 -1.35 3.89
C SER A 33 -5.22 -2.80 4.36
N SER A 34 -5.00 -3.74 3.44
CA SER A 34 -4.79 -5.16 3.74
C SER A 34 -3.52 -5.40 4.56
N LEU A 35 -2.44 -4.67 4.28
CA LEU A 35 -1.21 -4.69 5.10
C LEU A 35 -1.37 -4.05 6.48
N ARG A 36 -2.40 -3.21 6.68
CA ARG A 36 -2.75 -2.64 8.00
C ARG A 36 -3.59 -3.61 8.83
N THR A 37 -4.25 -4.56 8.19
CA THR A 37 -5.03 -5.62 8.84
C THR A 37 -4.69 -6.99 8.25
N PRO A 38 -3.45 -7.48 8.41
CA PRO A 38 -2.96 -8.71 7.77
C PRO A 38 -3.76 -9.98 8.16
N PHE A 39 -4.51 -9.93 9.27
CA PHE A 39 -5.31 -11.04 9.80
C PHE A 39 -6.81 -10.92 9.53
N MET A 40 -7.29 -9.82 8.95
CA MET A 40 -8.69 -9.68 8.56
C MET A 40 -8.85 -10.28 7.16
N CYS A 41 -9.36 -11.51 7.10
CA CYS A 41 -9.64 -12.25 5.87
C CYS A 41 -10.36 -11.39 4.81
N HIS A 42 -9.61 -10.88 3.84
CA HIS A 42 -10.08 -10.78 2.47
C HIS A 42 -9.47 -11.94 1.71
N PRO A 43 -10.25 -12.64 0.87
CA PRO A 43 -9.72 -13.80 0.17
C PRO A 43 -8.48 -13.37 -0.59
N VAL A 44 -7.38 -14.11 -0.41
CA VAL A 44 -6.05 -13.85 -1.01
C VAL A 44 -6.16 -13.60 -2.53
N SER A 45 -7.23 -14.09 -3.16
CA SER A 45 -7.63 -13.86 -4.54
C SER A 45 -7.94 -12.41 -4.93
N SER A 46 -8.30 -11.52 -4.00
CA SER A 46 -8.60 -10.10 -4.31
C SER A 46 -7.36 -9.20 -4.28
N LEU A 47 -6.26 -9.66 -3.67
CA LEU A 47 -4.99 -8.94 -3.58
C LEU A 47 -3.98 -9.35 -4.67
N THR A 48 -4.37 -10.36 -5.45
CA THR A 48 -3.54 -11.09 -6.40
C THR A 48 -2.84 -10.22 -7.46
N PRO A 49 -3.48 -9.22 -8.12
CA PRO A 49 -2.81 -8.49 -9.21
C PRO A 49 -1.66 -7.62 -8.70
N VAL A 50 -1.86 -6.93 -7.56
CA VAL A 50 -0.88 -6.00 -6.99
C VAL A 50 0.27 -6.76 -6.34
N ILE A 51 -0.03 -7.85 -5.63
CA ILE A 51 0.99 -8.74 -5.10
C ILE A 51 1.87 -9.29 -6.23
N THR A 52 1.28 -9.74 -7.33
CA THR A 52 2.02 -10.30 -8.48
C THR A 52 2.89 -9.24 -9.17
N ALA A 53 2.44 -7.97 -9.22
CA ALA A 53 3.24 -6.87 -9.75
C ALA A 53 4.40 -6.45 -8.82
N LEU A 54 4.23 -6.60 -7.50
CA LEU A 54 5.24 -6.24 -6.50
C LEU A 54 6.25 -7.37 -6.23
N CYS A 55 5.81 -8.63 -6.36
CA CYS A 55 6.62 -9.82 -6.16
C CYS A 55 6.30 -10.86 -7.25
N PRO A 56 7.27 -11.22 -8.11
CA PRO A 56 7.04 -12.19 -9.17
C PRO A 56 6.83 -13.63 -8.66
N ASP A 57 7.28 -13.94 -7.44
CA ASP A 57 7.01 -15.23 -6.78
C ASP A 57 5.73 -15.17 -5.95
N ARG A 58 4.60 -15.36 -6.66
CA ARG A 58 3.27 -15.35 -6.06
C ARG A 58 3.04 -16.52 -5.10
N ALA A 59 3.52 -17.72 -5.43
CA ALA A 59 3.29 -18.88 -4.59
C ALA A 59 4.04 -18.76 -3.26
N GLY A 60 5.28 -18.26 -3.31
CA GLY A 60 6.07 -17.99 -2.11
C GLY A 60 5.39 -16.99 -1.18
N ILE A 61 4.91 -15.85 -1.70
CA ILE A 61 4.28 -14.85 -0.85
C ILE A 61 2.92 -15.30 -0.29
N GLU A 62 2.13 -16.07 -1.04
CA GLU A 62 0.90 -16.65 -0.51
C GLU A 62 1.20 -17.65 0.63
N SER A 63 2.27 -18.44 0.51
CA SER A 63 2.73 -19.32 1.60
C SER A 63 3.10 -18.53 2.84
N GLU A 64 3.95 -17.51 2.69
CA GLU A 64 4.37 -16.65 3.81
C GLU A 64 3.18 -15.93 4.47
N ILE A 65 2.16 -15.52 3.70
CA ILE A 65 0.94 -14.90 4.24
C ILE A 65 0.17 -15.91 5.10
N VAL A 66 0.01 -17.14 4.63
CA VAL A 66 -0.69 -18.20 5.38
C VAL A 66 0.07 -18.55 6.66
N GLU A 67 1.40 -18.66 6.59
CA GLU A 67 2.26 -18.92 7.74
C GLU A 67 2.22 -17.78 8.76
N LEU A 68 2.24 -16.52 8.30
CA LEU A 68 2.09 -15.35 9.15
C LEU A 68 0.72 -15.33 9.83
N GLN A 69 -0.34 -15.65 9.09
CA GLN A 69 -1.71 -15.75 9.62
C GLN A 69 -1.87 -16.86 10.66
N ALA A 70 -1.10 -17.94 10.56
CA ALA A 70 -1.08 -19.02 11.55
C ALA A 70 -0.24 -18.68 12.81
N ASN A 71 0.49 -17.56 12.83
CA ASN A 71 1.34 -17.18 13.95
C ASN A 71 0.58 -16.35 15.00
N ASP A 72 0.00 -17.04 15.98
CA ASP A 72 -0.79 -16.44 17.08
C ASP A 72 -0.02 -15.40 17.91
N THR A 73 1.31 -15.53 18.00
CA THR A 73 2.16 -14.59 18.75
C THR A 73 2.22 -13.25 18.03
N LEU A 74 2.47 -13.28 16.72
CA LEU A 74 2.50 -12.07 15.89
C LEU A 74 1.11 -11.45 15.75
N GLN A 75 0.04 -12.24 15.78
CA GLN A 75 -1.33 -11.71 15.84
C GLN A 75 -1.58 -10.82 17.06
N GLY A 76 -1.08 -11.21 18.23
CA GLY A 76 -1.19 -10.43 19.46
C GLY A 76 -0.57 -9.04 19.34
N GLU A 77 0.55 -8.94 18.62
CA GLU A 77 1.34 -7.72 18.46
C GLU A 77 0.73 -6.69 17.51
N LEU A 78 -0.22 -7.08 16.65
CA LEU A 78 -0.91 -6.13 15.78
C LEU A 78 -1.70 -5.08 16.58
N ARG A 79 -2.14 -5.42 17.79
CA ARG A 79 -2.84 -4.51 18.72
C ARG A 79 -1.95 -3.34 19.16
N SER A 80 -0.64 -3.54 19.17
CA SER A 80 0.37 -2.53 19.52
C SER A 80 0.63 -1.53 18.38
N GLY A 81 0.15 -1.82 17.17
CA GLY A 81 0.21 -0.94 16.01
C GLY A 81 0.94 -1.56 14.80
N VAL A 82 0.50 -1.18 13.60
CA VAL A 82 0.96 -1.75 12.32
C VAL A 82 2.47 -1.58 12.09
N THR A 83 3.02 -0.41 12.41
CA THR A 83 4.46 -0.13 12.22
C THR A 83 5.32 -0.97 13.17
N HIS A 84 4.88 -1.14 14.41
CA HIS A 84 5.54 -1.99 15.40
C HIS A 84 5.47 -3.46 15.00
N PHE A 85 4.30 -3.93 14.58
CA PHE A 85 4.10 -5.27 14.05
C PHE A 85 5.11 -5.62 12.95
N TRP A 86 5.22 -4.78 11.91
CA TRP A 86 6.17 -5.03 10.82
C TRP A 86 7.64 -4.90 11.24
N SER A 87 7.96 -4.28 12.38
CA SER A 87 9.32 -4.31 12.94
C SER A 87 9.67 -5.63 13.61
N LEU A 88 8.65 -6.39 14.06
CA LEU A 88 8.81 -7.68 14.73
C LEU A 88 8.80 -8.87 13.76
N VAL A 89 8.13 -8.73 12.61
CA VAL A 89 8.16 -9.75 11.55
C VAL A 89 9.60 -9.93 11.07
N SER A 90 10.11 -11.16 11.12
CA SER A 90 11.49 -11.49 10.74
C SER A 90 11.70 -11.40 9.23
N ASP A 91 12.78 -10.73 8.82
CA ASP A 91 13.19 -10.65 7.41
C ASP A 91 13.73 -11.99 6.88
N ILE A 92 14.09 -12.92 7.78
CA ILE A 92 14.60 -14.26 7.43
C ILE A 92 13.45 -15.24 7.22
N GLU A 93 12.40 -15.14 8.05
CA GLU A 93 11.25 -16.05 8.00
C GLU A 93 10.20 -15.61 6.96
N TYR A 94 10.08 -14.30 6.72
CA TYR A 94 9.09 -13.73 5.79
C TYR A 94 9.74 -12.76 4.76
N PRO A 95 10.77 -13.21 4.00
CA PRO A 95 11.54 -12.34 3.13
C PRO A 95 10.72 -11.70 2.00
N LEU A 96 9.79 -12.45 1.38
CA LEU A 96 8.97 -11.93 0.27
C LEU A 96 7.94 -10.92 0.77
N LEU A 97 7.28 -11.23 1.89
CA LEU A 97 6.33 -10.34 2.55
C LEU A 97 6.97 -9.04 2.99
N LYS A 98 8.18 -9.11 3.58
CA LYS A 98 8.93 -7.91 3.98
C LYS A 98 9.32 -7.04 2.81
N GLN A 99 9.80 -7.65 1.73
CA GLN A 99 10.12 -6.92 0.51
C GLN A 99 8.87 -6.21 -0.05
N CYS A 100 7.71 -6.88 -0.04
CA CYS A 100 6.44 -6.28 -0.45
C CYS A 100 6.03 -5.09 0.42
N VAL A 101 6.08 -5.24 1.75
CA VAL A 101 5.75 -4.15 2.69
C VAL A 101 6.65 -2.94 2.48
N GLN A 102 7.95 -3.15 2.27
CA GLN A 102 8.89 -2.08 1.97
C GLN A 102 8.54 -1.35 0.67
N LYS A 103 8.28 -2.09 -0.42
CA LYS A 103 7.89 -1.50 -1.72
C LYS A 103 6.61 -0.67 -1.59
N VAL A 104 5.59 -1.18 -0.90
CA VAL A 104 4.34 -0.43 -0.68
C VAL A 104 4.57 0.81 0.18
N THR A 105 5.38 0.70 1.23
CA THR A 105 5.71 1.84 2.10
C THR A 105 6.41 2.95 1.33
N ILE A 106 7.35 2.59 0.44
CA ILE A 106 8.04 3.54 -0.46
C ILE A 106 7.06 4.16 -1.46
N LEU A 107 6.17 3.37 -2.06
CA LEU A 107 5.17 3.89 -2.98
C LEU A 107 4.24 4.88 -2.26
N LEU A 108 3.68 4.50 -1.12
CA LEU A 108 2.80 5.37 -0.32
C LEU A 108 3.51 6.64 0.14
N SER A 109 4.76 6.55 0.58
CA SER A 109 5.52 7.74 0.99
C SER A 109 5.73 8.67 -0.21
N ALA A 110 6.02 8.15 -1.40
CA ALA A 110 6.09 8.95 -2.62
C ALA A 110 4.72 9.59 -2.96
N LEU A 111 3.61 8.85 -2.82
CA LEU A 111 2.26 9.38 -3.05
C LEU A 111 1.87 10.49 -2.04
N ILE A 112 2.29 10.36 -0.78
CA ILE A 112 2.06 11.38 0.24
C ILE A 112 2.94 12.62 0.00
N HIS A 113 4.18 12.44 -0.43
CA HIS A 113 5.07 13.57 -0.76
C HIS A 113 4.57 14.35 -1.99
N VAL A 114 3.88 13.71 -2.95
CA VAL A 114 3.18 14.39 -4.05
C VAL A 114 1.99 15.24 -3.54
N LYS A 115 1.44 14.94 -2.35
CA LYS A 115 0.34 15.70 -1.73
C LYS A 115 0.78 16.98 -1.01
N GLN A 116 2.05 17.12 -0.64
CA GLN A 116 2.56 18.26 0.14
C GLN A 116 3.17 19.47 -0.62
N PRO A 117 3.43 19.48 -1.94
CA PRO A 117 4.09 20.62 -2.57
C PRO A 117 3.20 21.87 -2.76
N PHE A 118 1.93 21.83 -2.33
CA PHE A 118 0.96 22.93 -2.51
C PHE A 118 0.54 23.65 -1.21
N GLN A 119 1.32 23.56 -0.14
CA GLN A 119 1.04 24.26 1.14
C GLN A 119 2.14 25.24 1.59
N GLN A 120 2.93 25.81 0.68
CA GLN A 120 3.81 26.95 0.98
C GLN A 120 3.42 28.19 0.21
#